data_AF-A0A0Q8UDR5-F1
#
_entry.id   AF-A0A0Q8UDR5-F1
#
_cell.length_a   1.000
_cell.length_b   1.000
_cell.length_c   1.000
_cell.angle_alpha   90.00
_cell.angle_beta   90.00
_cell.angle_gamma   90.00
#
_symmetry.space_group_name_H-M   'P 1'
#
loop_
_entity.id
_entity.type
_entity.pdbx_description
1 polymer ?
#
loop_
_entity_poly.entity_id
_entity_poly.type
_entity_poly.pdbx_seq_one_letter_code
_entity_poly.pdbx_strand_id
1 'polypeptide(L)' 'MESYTFYPTSPSGISATFSVEYCDNDAEALIEAVLLLEEHGSAEKVVIWQGPRKVMTCYRAEGVH' A
#
# COMPACT_ATOMS: atom_id res chain seq x y z
N MET A 1 5.08 17.39 -2.25
CA MET A 1 3.90 16.65 -1.79
C MET A 1 2.87 16.47 -2.92
N GLU A 2 2.67 15.23 -3.33
CA GLU A 2 1.64 14.77 -4.26
C GLU A 2 0.74 13.75 -3.53
N SER A 3 -0.52 13.59 -3.95
CA SER A 3 -1.45 12.63 -3.34
C SER A 3 -1.23 11.22 -3.86
N TYR A 4 -1.14 10.26 -2.94
CA TYR A 4 -1.05 8.83 -3.22
C TYR A 4 -2.26 8.11 -2.64
N THR A 5 -2.77 7.11 -3.35
CA THR A 5 -3.86 6.26 -2.90
C THR A 5 -3.35 4.85 -2.66
N PHE A 6 -3.66 4.31 -1.49
CA PHE A 6 -3.21 3.00 -1.04
C PHE A 6 -4.40 2.05 -0.92
N TYR A 7 -4.25 0.85 -1.47
CA TYR A 7 -5.28 -0.17 -1.45
C TYR A 7 -4.78 -1.43 -0.74
N PRO A 8 -4.97 -1.54 0.60
CA PRO A 8 -4.71 -2.75 1.35
C PRO A 8 -5.64 -3.87 0.88
N THR A 9 -5.05 -4.85 0.20
CA THR A 9 -5.76 -5.91 -0.52
C THR A 9 -5.52 -7.25 0.18
N SER A 10 -6.60 -7.96 0.49
CA SER A 10 -6.55 -9.30 1.08
C SER A 10 -6.14 -10.37 0.06
N PRO A 11 -5.86 -11.62 0.49
CA PRO A 11 -5.52 -12.71 -0.43
C PRO A 11 -6.61 -13.05 -1.45
N SER A 12 -7.87 -12.74 -1.16
CA SER A 12 -8.97 -12.90 -2.14
C SER A 12 -8.96 -11.83 -3.23
N GLY A 13 -8.01 -10.88 -3.19
CA GLY A 13 -7.90 -9.78 -4.15
C GLY A 13 -8.83 -8.61 -3.85
N ILE A 14 -9.51 -8.62 -2.70
CA ILE A 14 -10.46 -7.57 -2.30
C ILE A 14 -9.75 -6.53 -1.44
N SER A 15 -9.86 -5.27 -1.83
CA SER A 15 -9.52 -4.12 -0.98
C SER A 15 -10.81 -3.59 -0.38
N ALA A 16 -11.02 -3.81 0.93
CA ALA A 16 -12.24 -3.34 1.60
C ALA A 16 -12.21 -1.83 1.90
N THR A 17 -11.01 -1.23 1.87
CA THR A 17 -10.77 0.18 2.17
C THR A 17 -9.69 0.74 1.25
N PHE A 18 -9.51 2.05 1.28
CA PHE A 18 -8.34 2.75 0.76
C PHE A 18 -7.99 3.93 1.69
N SER A 19 -6.72 4.32 1.70
CA SER A 19 -6.26 5.57 2.33
C SER A 19 -5.65 6.48 1.27
N VAL A 20 -5.64 7.79 1.56
CA VAL A 20 -5.02 8.80 0.71
C VAL A 20 -4.05 9.58 1.57
N GLU A 21 -2.77 9.51 1.23
CA GLU A 21 -1.70 10.23 1.93
C GLU A 21 -0.95 11.16 0.97
N TYR A 22 -0.35 12.21 1.52
CA TYR A 22 0.52 13.11 0.76
C TYR A 22 1.97 12.73 1.00
N CYS A 23 2.68 12.33 -0.05
CA CYS A 23 4.10 12.00 0.01
C CYS A 23 4.89 12.93 -0.91
N ASP A 24 6.14 13.19 -0.59
CA ASP A 24 7.05 13.98 -1.40
C ASP A 24 7.59 13.21 -2.60
N ASN A 25 7.64 11.88 -2.53
CA ASN A 25 8.11 11.01 -3.60
C ASN A 25 7.66 9.55 -3.42
N ASP A 26 7.92 8.73 -4.44
CA ASP A 26 7.56 7.31 -4.45
C ASP A 26 8.24 6.50 -3.34
N ALA A 27 9.43 6.89 -2.88
CA ALA A 27 10.13 6.18 -1.81
C ALA A 27 9.44 6.36 -0.45
N GLU A 28 8.93 7.55 -0.16
CA GLU A 28 8.12 7.80 1.03
C GLU A 28 6.78 7.05 0.97
N ALA A 29 6.12 7.06 -0.20
CA ALA A 29 4.89 6.27 -0.39
C ALA A 29 5.13 4.76 -0.16
N LEU A 30 6.30 4.24 -0.53
CA LEU A 30 6.66 2.85 -0.23
C LEU A 30 6.77 2.57 1.28
N ILE A 31 7.30 3.51 2.06
CA ILE A 31 7.39 3.39 3.53
C ILE A 31 5.98 3.34 4.13
N GLU A 32 5.10 4.25 3.72
CA GLU A 32 3.70 4.29 4.18
C GLU A 32 2.94 2.99 3.83
N ALA A 33 3.18 2.43 2.64
CA ALA A 33 2.57 1.17 2.25
C ALA A 33 2.99 -0.01 3.13
N VAL A 34 4.24 -0.01 3.63
CA VAL A 34 4.71 -1.03 4.59
C VAL A 34 4.05 -0.84 5.95
N LEU A 35 3.92 0.40 6.43
CA LEU A 35 3.22 0.68 7.69
C LEU A 35 1.74 0.26 7.62
N LEU A 36 1.06 0.57 6.51
CA LEU A 36 -0.31 0.13 6.27
C LEU A 36 -0.46 -1.39 6.24
N LEU A 37 0.55 -2.13 5.75
CA LEU A 37 0.53 -3.60 5.82
C LEU A 37 0.58 -4.09 7.27
N GLU A 38 1.35 -3.45 8.15
CA GLU A 38 1.40 -3.83 9.57
C GLU A 38 0.09 -3.49 10.30
N GLU A 39 -0.53 -2.35 9.99
CA GLU A 39 -1.82 -1.93 10.55
C GLU A 39 -2.98 -2.80 10.06
N HIS A 40 -2.94 -3.22 8.80
CA HIS A 40 -3.96 -4.06 8.19
C HIS A 40 -3.53 -5.53 8.15
N GLY A 41 -3.58 -6.22 9.29
CA GLY A 41 -3.20 -7.63 9.45
C GLY A 41 -3.84 -8.62 8.45
N SER A 42 -5.00 -8.30 7.89
CA SER A 42 -5.68 -9.13 6.87
C SER A 42 -5.27 -8.86 5.41
N ALA A 43 -4.56 -7.75 5.14
CA ALA A 43 -4.05 -7.42 3.82
C ALA A 43 -2.77 -8.21 3.52
N GLU A 44 -2.69 -8.83 2.34
CA GLU A 44 -1.48 -9.51 1.85
C GLU A 44 -0.56 -8.54 1.10
N LYS A 45 -1.16 -7.52 0.47
CA LYS A 45 -0.44 -6.52 -0.31
C LYS A 45 -1.12 -5.16 -0.24
N VAL A 46 -0.35 -4.11 -0.46
CA VAL A 46 -0.85 -2.75 -0.69
C VAL A 46 -0.52 -2.35 -2.11
N VAL A 47 -1.53 -1.92 -2.87
CA VAL A 47 -1.33 -1.36 -4.21
C VAL A 47 -1.29 0.16 -4.09
N ILE A 48 -0.24 0.78 -4.62
CA ILE A 48 -0.01 2.23 -4.53
C ILE A 48 -0.29 2.86 -5.89
N TRP A 49 -1.07 3.95 -5.88
CA TRP A 49 -1.38 4.76 -7.06
C TRP A 49 -1.08 6.24 -6.79
N GLN A 50 -0.70 6.95 -7.85
CA GLN A 50 -0.61 8.41 -7.86
C GLN A 50 -1.45 8.92 -9.05
N GLY A 51 -2.68 9.37 -8.76
CA GLY A 51 -3.67 9.61 -9.81
C GLY A 51 -3.83 8.36 -10.71
N PRO A 52 -3.63 8.46 -12.04
CA PRO A 52 -3.74 7.31 -12.94
C PRO A 52 -2.47 6.43 -12.98
N ARG A 53 -1.36 6.85 -12.34
CA ARG A 53 -0.09 6.10 -12.38
C ARG A 53 -0.11 5.03 -11.30
N LYS A 54 -0.06 3.75 -11.68
CA LYS A 54 0.26 2.68 -10.73
C LYS A 54 1.73 2.79 -10.36
N VAL A 55 2.02 3.08 -9.10
CA VAL A 55 3.38 3.28 -8.61
C VAL A 55 4.04 1.93 -8.31
N MET A 56 3.42 1.14 -7.42
CA MET A 56 3.98 -0.15 -6.99
C MET A 56 2.90 -1.09 -6.44
N THR A 57 3.25 -2.35 -6.23
CA THR A 57 2.53 -3.29 -5.36
C THR A 57 3.50 -3.82 -4.31
N CYS A 58 3.26 -3.50 -3.04
CA CYS A 58 4.04 -3.97 -1.90
C CYS A 58 3.38 -5.21 -1.32
N TYR A 59 4.11 -6.32 -1.23
CA TYR A 59 3.62 -7.55 -0.61
C TYR A 59 4.13 -7.62 0.83
N ARG A 60 3.33 -8.19 1.73
CA ARG A 60 3.80 -8.57 3.05
C ARG A 60 4.95 -9.57 2.86
N ALA A 61 6.08 -9.32 3.51
CA ALA A 61 7.16 -10.29 3.52
C ALA A 61 6.63 -11.57 4.17
N GLU A 62 6.75 -12.71 3.48
CA GLU A 62 6.54 -13.99 4.16
C GLU A 62 7.60 -14.06 5.25
N GLY A 63 7.15 -14.15 6.50
CA GLY A 63 8.07 -14.27 7.64
C GLY A 63 9.02 -15.43 7.36
N VAL A 64 10.32 -15.13 7.34
CA VAL A 64 11.33 -16.19 7.46
C VAL A 64 11.14 -16.74 8.87
N HIS A 65 10.44 -17.87 8.96
CA HIS A 65 10.29 -18.66 10.18
C HIS A 65 11.65 -19.15 10.69
#